data_AF-A0A2G5VRD5-F1
#
_entry.id   AF-A0A2G5VRD5-F1
#
_cell.length_a   1.000
_cell.length_b   1.000
_cell.length_c   1.000
_cell.angle_alpha   90.00
_cell.angle_beta   90.00
_cell.angle_gamma   90.00
#
_symmetry.space_group_name_H-M   'P 1'
#
loop_
_entity.id
_entity.type
_entity.pdbx_description
1 polymer ?
#
loop_
_entity_poly.entity_id
_entity_poly.type
_entity_poly.pdbx_seq_one_letter_code
_entity_poly.pdbx_strand_id
1 'polypeptide(L)'
;MSSSSTISNQTRIPLLRFPQLVRNEVFAFWDIFEIFEFSTLSKVTKSISKNMKKRNTSMSLEPLEEYHQVTLTSNIDTDDETCWKLSICPSVEIWNKRIYAVHDYRPSGIYIYHPVFAENSVRTFGSLVEHVQDVFAPETEMIGFFWSSKVDEEELKSYLNWFNSYKRLGNIRKLLVYIDGPAFKVILENWKVDVRKMDVRTETSEVCTVDFKVDHLITSECEKWVDFNVLRRFDCCEVSINSNFSNEEMNLFLKDWKTGKSYHRAYCLFLGLSERAKWKKMLEGLDAELRDLRTVRRTFRFNDNRDVWDYNGGFDIKRIDGKVATVGYCNLQVTDENKPLRLEMLEEYDRVVRVWNSEDNDEEEEIEDVIVVPEGAVDEHDTEQDYIEKGLNFRFNDNRDVWDYHGGFDIKRIDGKMATVGYCDFQVTDENEPLRPEMLEEYDRVLRVWNSEDNDDEEEVEDVIVVPEGVVDEHDTEQDYIESENIQRKDGRFLLMMIVW
;
A
#
# COMPACT_ATOMS: atom_id res chain seq x y z
N MET A 1 68.99 -2.22 2.05
CA MET A 1 69.12 -0.88 2.64
C MET A 1 68.76 0.15 1.59
N SER A 2 67.71 0.93 1.89
CA SER A 2 67.29 2.22 1.32
C SER A 2 67.54 2.53 -0.16
N SER A 3 66.50 2.36 -0.98
CA SER A 3 66.28 3.18 -2.18
C SER A 3 65.14 4.17 -1.88
N SER A 4 65.51 5.33 -1.35
CA SER A 4 64.64 6.51 -1.28
C SER A 4 64.53 7.10 -2.68
N SER A 5 63.49 6.71 -3.43
CA SER A 5 63.05 7.47 -4.59
C SER A 5 62.29 8.70 -4.10
N THR A 6 63.03 9.80 -4.00
CA THR A 6 62.47 11.12 -3.71
C THR A 6 61.56 11.51 -4.88
N ILE A 7 60.25 11.44 -4.68
CA ILE A 7 59.25 11.93 -5.63
C ILE A 7 59.51 13.43 -5.82
N SER A 8 59.77 13.84 -7.07
CA SER A 8 60.09 15.22 -7.42
C SER A 8 58.99 16.17 -6.94
N ASN A 9 59.38 17.31 -6.36
CA ASN A 9 58.54 18.44 -6.02
C ASN A 9 57.60 18.82 -7.18
N GLN A 10 56.38 18.26 -7.21
CA GLN A 10 55.28 18.88 -7.94
C GLN A 10 55.03 20.23 -7.29
N THR A 11 55.25 21.29 -8.06
CA THR A 11 54.96 22.66 -7.64
C THR A 11 53.46 22.74 -7.40
N ARG A 12 53.03 22.67 -6.13
CA ARG A 12 51.61 22.75 -5.78
C ARG A 12 51.08 24.09 -6.26
N ILE A 13 50.18 24.05 -7.24
CA ILE A 13 49.53 25.25 -7.74
C ILE A 13 48.55 25.75 -6.67
N PRO A 14 48.72 26.96 -6.12
CA PRO A 14 47.87 27.45 -5.05
C PRO A 14 46.51 27.88 -5.62
N LEU A 15 45.55 26.95 -5.66
CA LEU A 15 44.20 27.14 -6.24
C LEU A 15 43.53 28.46 -5.82
N LEU A 16 43.69 28.85 -4.56
CA LEU A 16 43.12 30.07 -4.01
C LEU A 16 43.74 31.38 -4.51
N ARG A 17 44.91 31.33 -5.16
CA ARG A 17 45.58 32.51 -5.74
C ARG A 17 45.16 32.79 -7.18
N PHE A 18 44.40 31.90 -7.81
CA PHE A 18 43.86 32.17 -9.13
C PHE A 18 42.79 33.28 -9.09
N PRO A 19 42.62 34.03 -10.21
CA PRO A 19 41.49 34.93 -10.39
C PRO A 19 40.15 34.22 -10.15
N GLN A 20 39.14 34.94 -9.67
CA GLN A 20 37.82 34.38 -9.34
C GLN A 20 37.22 33.58 -10.49
N LEU A 21 37.34 34.08 -11.73
CA LEU A 21 36.80 33.42 -12.92
C LEU A 21 37.39 32.02 -13.11
N VAL A 22 38.72 31.88 -13.02
CA VAL A 22 39.41 30.59 -13.15
C VAL A 22 39.02 29.65 -12.01
N ARG A 23 38.88 30.17 -10.80
CA ARG A 23 38.42 29.36 -9.65
C ARG A 23 37.00 28.85 -9.87
N ASN A 24 36.10 29.69 -10.36
CA ASN A 24 34.71 29.30 -10.65
C ASN A 24 34.64 28.20 -11.71
N GLU A 25 35.46 28.27 -12.76
CA GLU A 25 35.54 27.22 -13.77
C GLU A 25 36.03 25.90 -13.17
N VAL A 26 37.06 25.91 -12.33
CA VAL A 26 37.52 24.69 -11.64
C VAL A 26 36.45 24.12 -10.72
N PHE A 27 35.82 24.97 -9.89
CA PHE A 27 34.77 24.55 -8.96
C PHE A 27 33.52 24.05 -9.66
N ALA A 28 33.25 24.45 -10.91
CA ALA A 28 32.10 23.98 -11.67
C ALA A 28 32.20 22.48 -12.03
N PHE A 29 33.39 21.90 -12.00
CA PHE A 29 33.62 20.47 -12.23
C PHE A 29 33.62 19.65 -10.94
N TRP A 30 33.51 20.28 -9.78
CA TRP A 30 33.55 19.57 -8.51
C TRP A 30 32.22 18.90 -8.17
N ASP A 31 32.29 17.68 -7.68
CA ASP A 31 31.15 16.98 -7.11
C ASP A 31 30.86 17.41 -5.66
N ILE A 32 29.82 16.82 -5.07
CA ILE A 32 29.41 17.13 -3.69
C ILE A 32 30.50 16.77 -2.67
N PHE A 33 31.24 15.69 -2.87
CA PHE A 33 32.28 15.26 -1.95
C PHE A 33 33.51 16.16 -2.02
N GLU A 34 33.94 16.55 -3.22
CA GLU A 34 35.03 17.50 -3.41
C GLU A 34 34.70 18.86 -2.76
N ILE A 35 33.46 19.34 -2.94
CA ILE A 35 32.98 20.57 -2.28
C ILE A 35 32.94 20.39 -0.76
N PHE A 36 32.46 19.25 -0.27
CA PHE A 36 32.41 18.92 1.15
C PHE A 36 33.81 18.89 1.76
N GLU A 37 34.73 18.08 1.24
CA GLU A 37 36.11 17.98 1.69
C GLU A 37 36.79 19.36 1.71
N PHE A 38 36.69 20.12 0.62
CA PHE A 38 37.25 21.46 0.55
C PHE A 38 36.68 22.39 1.62
N SER A 39 35.37 22.30 1.89
CA SER A 39 34.71 23.13 2.90
C SER A 39 35.15 22.81 4.34
N THR A 40 35.70 21.61 4.60
CA THR A 40 36.22 21.23 5.91
C THR A 40 37.62 21.77 6.21
N LEU A 41 38.37 22.21 5.20
CA LEU A 41 39.78 22.60 5.36
C LEU A 41 39.98 23.87 6.21
N SER A 42 39.08 24.85 6.14
CA SER A 42 39.18 26.11 6.87
C SER A 42 37.87 26.92 6.83
N LYS A 43 37.77 27.97 7.67
CA LYS A 43 36.67 28.95 7.59
C LYS A 43 36.59 29.66 6.23
N VAL A 44 37.75 29.91 5.60
CA VAL A 44 37.83 30.57 4.29
C VAL A 44 37.27 29.66 3.20
N THR A 45 37.72 28.41 3.15
CA THR A 45 37.25 27.44 2.16
C THR A 45 35.78 27.11 2.36
N LYS A 46 35.30 26.99 3.60
CA LYS A 46 33.86 26.88 3.89
C LYS A 46 33.06 28.05 3.30
N SER A 47 33.51 29.28 3.52
CA SER A 47 32.86 30.48 2.97
C SER A 47 32.86 30.49 1.43
N ILE A 48 33.94 30.03 0.80
CA ILE A 48 34.00 29.89 -0.66
C ILE A 48 33.00 28.81 -1.11
N SER A 49 33.00 27.63 -0.48
CA SER A 49 32.08 26.53 -0.82
C SER A 49 30.62 26.98 -0.79
N LYS A 50 30.19 27.78 0.19
CA LYS A 50 28.82 28.33 0.24
C LYS A 50 28.40 29.06 -1.03
N ASN A 51 29.32 29.78 -1.65
CA ASN A 51 29.06 30.61 -2.83
C ASN A 51 29.30 29.87 -4.16
N MET A 52 29.74 28.60 -4.12
CA MET A 52 29.86 27.79 -5.33
C MET A 52 28.49 27.49 -5.92
N LYS A 53 28.42 27.42 -7.24
CA LYS A 53 27.24 26.90 -7.94
C LYS A 53 27.11 25.41 -7.60
N LYS A 54 25.95 25.00 -7.10
CA LYS A 54 25.65 23.63 -6.68
C LYS A 54 24.38 23.15 -7.32
N ARG A 55 24.19 21.83 -7.33
CA ARG A 55 22.90 21.21 -7.62
C ARG A 55 21.93 21.52 -6.47
N ASN A 56 20.65 21.61 -6.79
CA ASN A 56 19.62 21.63 -5.76
C ASN A 56 19.58 20.24 -5.15
N THR A 57 19.74 20.16 -3.83
CA THR A 57 19.74 18.89 -3.11
C THR A 57 18.72 18.89 -1.99
N SER A 58 18.12 17.73 -1.74
CA SER A 58 17.48 17.42 -0.47
C SER A 58 18.45 16.69 0.45
N MET A 59 18.08 16.59 1.72
CA MET A 59 18.85 15.89 2.74
C MET A 59 18.01 14.84 3.44
N SER A 60 18.57 13.65 3.58
CA SER A 60 18.03 12.53 4.37
C SER A 60 18.97 12.18 5.52
N LEU A 61 18.41 11.93 6.70
CA LEU A 61 19.16 11.74 7.95
C LEU A 61 18.90 10.34 8.54
N GLU A 62 19.98 9.58 8.78
CA GLU A 62 19.92 8.17 9.21
C GLU A 62 20.84 7.97 10.44
N PRO A 63 20.38 8.29 11.67
CA PRO A 63 21.23 8.44 12.84
C PRO A 63 21.57 7.14 13.61
N LEU A 64 20.98 5.99 13.27
CA LEU A 64 21.11 4.75 14.09
C LEU A 64 21.52 3.50 13.30
N GLU A 65 21.92 3.66 12.05
CA GLU A 65 22.57 2.58 11.32
C GLU A 65 23.97 2.30 11.91
N GLU A 66 24.55 1.15 11.55
CA GLU A 66 25.93 0.75 11.90
C GLU A 66 26.94 1.90 11.68
N TYR A 67 26.63 2.77 10.70
CA TYR A 67 27.29 4.03 10.44
C TYR A 67 26.21 5.09 10.27
N HIS A 68 26.21 6.14 11.09
CA HIS A 68 25.23 7.19 10.92
C HIS A 68 25.48 7.96 9.61
N GLN A 69 24.41 8.31 8.90
CA GLN A 69 24.52 8.81 7.53
C GLN A 69 23.75 10.11 7.34
N VAL A 70 24.37 10.99 6.55
CA VAL A 70 23.73 12.17 5.97
C VAL A 70 23.79 12.01 4.46
N THR A 71 22.63 11.88 3.83
CA THR A 71 22.53 11.69 2.38
C THR A 71 22.08 13.00 1.74
N LEU A 72 22.78 13.44 0.71
CA LEU A 72 22.30 14.49 -0.19
C LEU A 72 21.78 13.86 -1.47
N THR A 73 20.58 14.25 -1.91
CA THR A 73 19.98 13.71 -3.14
C THR A 73 19.67 14.83 -4.12
N SER A 74 20.01 14.64 -5.39
CA SER A 74 19.65 15.53 -6.50
C SER A 74 18.72 14.81 -7.46
N ASN A 75 17.81 15.55 -8.10
CA ASN A 75 16.83 15.03 -9.07
C ASN A 75 15.95 13.90 -8.49
N ILE A 76 15.42 14.12 -7.29
CA ILE A 76 14.50 13.19 -6.60
C ILE A 76 13.35 12.81 -7.54
N ASP A 77 12.95 11.55 -7.52
CA ASP A 77 11.82 11.00 -8.29
C ASP A 77 12.03 11.07 -9.82
N THR A 78 13.28 11.01 -10.28
CA THR A 78 13.63 10.94 -11.71
C THR A 78 14.62 9.80 -11.98
N ASP A 79 14.67 9.32 -13.23
CA ASP A 79 15.62 8.29 -13.66
C ASP A 79 17.10 8.72 -13.49
N ASP A 80 17.36 10.02 -13.32
CA ASP A 80 18.69 10.61 -13.11
C ASP A 80 18.97 10.95 -11.62
N GLU A 81 18.28 10.29 -10.68
CA GLU A 81 18.51 10.46 -9.25
C GLU A 81 19.97 10.11 -8.88
N THR A 82 20.60 10.99 -8.11
CA THR A 82 21.94 10.75 -7.57
C THR A 82 21.97 11.03 -6.07
N CYS A 83 22.44 10.06 -5.30
CA CYS A 83 22.52 10.10 -3.85
C CYS A 83 23.98 10.08 -3.38
N TRP A 84 24.41 11.13 -2.69
CA TRP A 84 25.73 11.24 -2.06
C TRP A 84 25.60 10.98 -0.56
N LYS A 85 26.04 9.80 -0.11
CA LYS A 85 25.98 9.37 1.29
C LYS A 85 27.28 9.70 2.04
N LEU A 86 27.21 10.62 3.00
CA LEU A 86 28.27 10.90 3.96
C LEU A 86 28.08 9.98 5.17
N SER A 87 28.98 9.01 5.37
CA SER A 87 28.88 8.01 6.44
C SER A 87 29.91 8.26 7.53
N ILE A 88 29.48 8.45 8.77
CA ILE A 88 30.38 8.58 9.91
C ILE A 88 31.02 7.23 10.18
N CYS A 89 32.34 7.18 10.14
CA CYS A 89 33.10 5.94 10.29
C CYS A 89 34.25 6.12 11.29
N PRO A 90 34.41 5.25 12.30
CA PRO A 90 35.46 5.43 13.30
C PRO A 90 36.88 5.21 12.76
N SER A 91 37.07 4.38 11.72
CA SER A 91 38.39 4.08 11.18
C SER A 91 38.38 3.61 9.72
N VAL A 92 39.54 3.70 9.06
CA VAL A 92 39.75 3.25 7.68
C VAL A 92 39.57 1.73 7.55
N GLU A 93 39.98 0.96 8.55
CA GLU A 93 39.83 -0.50 8.54
C GLU A 93 38.35 -0.91 8.54
N ILE A 94 37.53 -0.20 9.32
CA ILE A 94 36.08 -0.42 9.38
C ILE A 94 35.45 -0.04 8.05
N TRP A 95 35.82 1.11 7.49
CA TRP A 95 35.36 1.55 6.18
C TRP A 95 35.66 0.56 5.07
N ASN A 96 36.89 0.04 5.03
CA ASN A 96 37.31 -0.92 4.02
C ASN A 96 36.47 -2.21 4.10
N LYS A 97 36.23 -2.73 5.31
CA LYS A 97 35.36 -3.90 5.51
C LYS A 97 33.96 -3.67 4.93
N ARG A 98 33.38 -2.49 5.14
CA ARG A 98 32.05 -2.12 4.62
C ARG A 98 32.02 -2.06 3.10
N ILE A 99 32.97 -1.37 2.47
CA ILE A 99 33.01 -1.26 1.01
C ILE A 99 33.08 -2.65 0.36
N TYR A 100 33.85 -3.58 0.93
CA TYR A 100 33.90 -4.95 0.42
C TYR A 100 32.58 -5.71 0.61
N ALA A 101 31.87 -5.52 1.72
CA ALA A 101 30.56 -6.13 1.95
C ALA A 101 29.45 -5.54 1.05
N VAL A 102 29.49 -4.24 0.77
CA VAL A 102 28.51 -3.55 -0.10
C VAL A 102 28.76 -3.87 -1.58
N HIS A 103 30.00 -4.19 -1.99
CA HIS A 103 30.30 -4.55 -3.38
C HIS A 103 29.71 -5.90 -3.84
N ASP A 104 29.43 -6.83 -2.93
CA ASP A 104 28.73 -8.09 -3.25
C ASP A 104 27.23 -7.90 -3.48
N TYR A 105 26.67 -6.80 -2.96
CA TYR A 105 25.27 -6.42 -3.10
C TYR A 105 25.22 -5.17 -3.96
N ARG A 106 25.41 -5.25 -5.29
CA ARG A 106 25.33 -4.07 -6.17
C ARG A 106 23.98 -3.38 -5.95
N PRO A 107 23.89 -2.26 -5.19
CA PRO A 107 22.70 -1.47 -5.24
C PRO A 107 22.70 -0.85 -6.63
N SER A 108 21.52 -0.54 -7.17
CA SER A 108 21.40 0.37 -8.31
C SER A 108 22.41 1.52 -8.14
N GLY A 109 23.09 1.94 -9.21
CA GLY A 109 24.20 2.92 -9.19
C GLY A 109 23.86 4.33 -8.69
N ILE A 110 22.78 4.47 -7.94
CA ILE A 110 22.17 5.68 -7.38
C ILE A 110 22.97 6.18 -6.17
N TYR A 111 23.56 5.28 -5.36
CA TYR A 111 24.27 5.64 -4.12
C TYR A 111 25.79 5.69 -4.29
N ILE A 112 26.38 6.86 -4.01
CA ILE A 112 27.82 7.08 -3.93
C ILE A 112 28.16 7.33 -2.46
N TYR A 113 29.14 6.60 -1.93
CA TYR A 113 29.48 6.60 -0.51
C TYR A 113 30.80 7.33 -0.23
N HIS A 114 30.83 8.14 0.82
CA HIS A 114 32.03 8.86 1.26
C HIS A 114 32.19 8.81 2.79
N PRO A 115 33.35 8.39 3.31
CA PRO A 115 33.56 8.27 4.75
C PRO A 115 33.86 9.63 5.39
N VAL A 116 33.25 9.87 6.55
CA VAL A 116 33.60 10.97 7.45
C VAL A 116 34.24 10.34 8.69
N PHE A 117 35.57 10.41 8.78
CA PHE A 117 36.31 9.76 9.86
C PHE A 117 36.14 10.50 11.19
N ALA A 118 35.30 9.95 12.07
CA ALA A 118 35.01 10.49 13.37
C ALA A 118 34.33 9.43 14.28
N GLU A 119 34.30 9.70 15.58
CA GLU A 119 33.54 8.88 16.53
C GLU A 119 32.05 8.94 16.23
N ASN A 120 31.41 7.77 16.26
CA ASN A 120 29.98 7.64 16.05
C ASN A 120 29.24 8.17 17.29
N SER A 121 28.69 9.39 17.19
CA SER A 121 28.01 10.04 18.31
C SER A 121 27.06 11.13 17.81
N VAL A 122 26.05 11.46 18.62
CA VAL A 122 25.06 12.51 18.34
C VAL A 122 25.74 13.84 18.04
N ARG A 123 26.85 14.13 18.74
CA ARG A 123 27.61 15.37 18.56
C ARG A 123 28.26 15.44 17.17
N THR A 124 28.91 14.35 16.75
CA THR A 124 29.54 14.27 15.43
C THR A 124 28.48 14.35 14.34
N PHE A 125 27.39 13.60 14.51
CA PHE A 125 26.26 13.60 13.58
C PHE A 125 25.64 14.98 13.43
N GLY A 126 25.27 15.63 14.53
CA GLY A 126 24.72 16.97 14.50
C GLY A 126 25.67 18.00 13.87
N SER A 127 26.97 17.90 14.14
CA SER A 127 27.97 18.76 13.51
C SER A 127 28.06 18.55 12.00
N LEU A 128 27.93 17.30 11.53
CA LEU A 128 27.90 16.98 10.11
C LEU A 128 26.64 17.56 9.45
N VAL A 129 25.46 17.38 10.06
CA VAL A 129 24.19 17.94 9.57
C VAL A 129 24.26 19.46 9.49
N GLU A 130 24.72 20.12 10.55
CA GLU A 130 24.88 21.58 10.58
C GLU A 130 25.84 22.07 9.48
N HIS A 131 26.94 21.35 9.25
CA HIS A 131 27.91 21.69 8.22
C HIS A 131 27.32 21.51 6.82
N VAL A 132 26.65 20.40 6.56
CA VAL A 132 25.96 20.13 5.29
C VAL A 132 24.90 21.19 5.03
N GLN A 133 24.07 21.52 6.03
CA GLN A 133 23.07 22.58 5.90
C GLN A 133 23.67 23.96 5.66
N ASP A 134 24.81 24.25 6.29
CA ASP A 134 25.50 25.53 6.11
C ASP A 134 26.21 25.66 4.76
N VAL A 135 26.67 24.55 4.17
CA VAL A 135 27.38 24.54 2.88
C VAL A 135 26.41 24.39 1.72
N PHE A 136 25.51 23.41 1.75
CA PHE A 136 24.66 23.04 0.62
C PHE A 136 23.25 23.65 0.70
N ALA A 137 22.82 24.10 1.88
CA ALA A 137 21.46 24.60 2.13
C ALA A 137 20.34 23.67 1.57
N PRO A 138 20.42 22.35 1.81
CA PRO A 138 19.39 21.42 1.36
C PRO A 138 18.12 21.57 2.20
N GLU A 139 16.98 21.22 1.60
CA GLU A 139 15.75 20.98 2.36
C GLU A 139 15.83 19.62 3.05
N THR A 140 15.38 19.54 4.31
CA THR A 140 15.28 18.26 5.03
C THR A 140 14.08 17.48 4.49
N GLU A 141 14.34 16.43 3.72
CA GLU A 141 13.29 15.60 3.12
C GLU A 141 12.89 14.47 4.06
N MET A 142 13.86 13.79 4.67
CA MET A 142 13.61 12.53 5.36
C MET A 142 14.45 12.40 6.62
N ILE A 143 13.85 11.83 7.66
CA ILE A 143 14.57 11.27 8.81
C ILE A 143 14.15 9.81 8.93
N GLY A 144 15.12 8.90 8.89
CA GLY A 144 14.90 7.46 8.89
C GLY A 144 15.57 6.77 10.06
N PHE A 145 14.80 5.96 10.78
CA PHE A 145 15.27 5.04 11.78
C PHE A 145 15.09 3.62 11.22
N PHE A 146 16.19 2.93 10.90
CA PHE A 146 16.16 1.66 10.17
C PHE A 146 16.87 0.52 10.93
N TRP A 147 16.29 -0.68 10.86
CA TRP A 147 16.86 -2.02 11.07
C TRP A 147 17.98 -2.13 12.13
N SER A 148 17.79 -1.53 13.30
CA SER A 148 18.77 -1.63 14.37
C SER A 148 18.26 -2.61 15.44
N SER A 149 18.76 -3.84 15.36
CA SER A 149 18.43 -4.91 16.32
C SER A 149 18.96 -4.66 17.75
N LYS A 150 19.81 -3.64 17.93
CA LYS A 150 20.44 -3.26 19.21
C LYS A 150 20.70 -1.76 19.27
N VAL A 151 19.64 -0.98 19.41
CA VAL A 151 19.76 0.44 19.74
C VAL A 151 19.95 0.60 21.24
N ASP A 152 20.98 1.31 21.67
CA ASP A 152 21.09 1.77 23.06
C ASP A 152 20.04 2.86 23.31
N GLU A 153 19.20 2.68 24.34
CA GLU A 153 18.08 3.58 24.61
C GLU A 153 18.54 5.00 24.95
N GLU A 154 19.67 5.16 25.64
CA GLU A 154 20.20 6.47 26.04
C GLU A 154 20.82 7.20 24.84
N GLU A 155 21.48 6.47 23.93
CA GLU A 155 21.90 6.99 22.64
C GLU A 155 20.70 7.45 21.80
N LEU A 156 19.66 6.63 21.69
CA LEU A 156 18.42 6.97 20.98
C LEU A 156 17.77 8.24 21.55
N LYS A 157 17.58 8.30 22.88
CA LYS A 157 17.05 9.50 23.55
C LYS A 157 17.91 10.73 23.26
N SER A 158 19.23 10.57 23.19
CA SER A 158 20.14 11.66 22.87
C SER A 158 19.92 12.19 21.44
N TYR A 159 19.69 11.30 20.47
CA TYR A 159 19.27 11.69 19.11
C TYR A 159 17.93 12.41 19.08
N LEU A 160 16.91 11.84 19.73
CA LEU A 160 15.57 12.42 19.78
C LEU A 160 15.60 13.83 20.41
N ASN A 161 16.34 14.00 21.50
CA ASN A 161 16.56 15.31 22.13
C ASN A 161 17.25 16.30 21.19
N TRP A 162 18.21 15.84 20.39
CA TRP A 162 18.86 16.69 19.39
C TRP A 162 17.87 17.12 18.29
N PHE A 163 17.12 16.19 17.68
CA PHE A 163 16.11 16.51 16.66
C PHE A 163 15.05 17.47 17.19
N ASN A 164 14.51 17.21 18.38
CA ASN A 164 13.47 18.04 19.01
C ASN A 164 13.96 19.46 19.33
N SER A 165 15.26 19.65 19.57
CA SER A 165 15.83 20.96 19.90
C SER A 165 16.38 21.72 18.68
N TYR A 166 16.62 21.03 17.56
CA TYR A 166 17.31 21.59 16.41
C TYR A 166 16.37 22.30 15.43
N LYS A 167 16.06 23.57 15.73
CA LYS A 167 15.10 24.42 14.99
C LYS A 167 15.38 24.60 13.50
N ARG A 168 16.62 24.41 13.04
CA ARG A 168 16.99 24.58 11.61
C ARG A 168 16.52 23.44 10.72
N LEU A 169 16.00 22.33 11.28
CA LEU A 169 15.40 21.26 10.48
C LEU A 169 14.15 21.72 9.73
N GLY A 170 13.43 22.71 10.27
CA GLY A 170 12.18 23.20 9.69
C GLY A 170 11.08 22.14 9.75
N ASN A 171 10.18 22.18 8.76
CA ASN A 171 9.13 21.17 8.61
C ASN A 171 9.72 19.90 7.99
N ILE A 172 9.60 18.78 8.70
CA ILE A 172 10.12 17.49 8.25
C ILE A 172 9.09 16.86 7.31
N ARG A 173 9.50 16.59 6.07
CA ARG A 173 8.58 16.04 5.06
C ARG A 173 8.24 14.58 5.31
N LYS A 174 9.23 13.74 5.64
CA LYS A 174 9.05 12.30 5.86
C LYS A 174 9.78 11.84 7.12
N LEU A 175 9.08 11.11 7.98
CA LEU A 175 9.64 10.35 9.10
C LEU A 175 9.42 8.86 8.83
N LEU A 176 10.50 8.10 8.72
CA LEU A 176 10.47 6.66 8.50
C LEU A 176 10.93 5.97 9.79
N VAL A 177 10.10 5.08 10.34
CA VAL A 177 10.39 4.34 11.57
C VAL A 177 10.25 2.86 11.31
N TYR A 178 11.36 2.24 10.90
CA TYR A 178 11.47 0.81 10.58
C TYR A 178 12.38 0.14 11.61
N ILE A 179 11.93 0.16 12.87
CA ILE A 179 12.65 -0.42 14.02
C ILE A 179 11.64 -1.18 14.86
N ASP A 180 12.05 -2.35 15.33
CA ASP A 180 11.24 -3.21 16.19
C ASP A 180 11.57 -3.10 17.68
N GLY A 181 10.64 -3.59 18.50
CA GLY A 181 10.85 -3.75 19.94
C GLY A 181 10.80 -2.42 20.72
N PRO A 182 11.42 -2.35 21.91
CA PRO A 182 11.27 -1.20 22.81
C PRO A 182 11.70 0.15 22.21
N ALA A 183 12.67 0.14 21.29
CA ALA A 183 13.17 1.35 20.63
C ALA A 183 12.08 2.07 19.82
N PHE A 184 11.16 1.32 19.22
CA PHE A 184 10.02 1.87 18.50
C PHE A 184 9.19 2.80 19.39
N LYS A 185 8.77 2.29 20.55
CA LYS A 185 7.97 3.04 21.51
C LYS A 185 8.71 4.27 22.01
N VAL A 186 10.01 4.14 22.29
CA VAL A 186 10.86 5.26 22.70
C VAL A 186 10.88 6.36 21.63
N ILE A 187 10.97 6.02 20.34
CA ILE A 187 10.91 6.99 19.24
C ILE A 187 9.57 7.74 19.27
N LEU A 188 8.45 7.01 19.24
CA LEU A 188 7.13 7.63 19.12
C LEU A 188 6.76 8.50 20.32
N GLU A 189 7.08 8.07 21.54
CA GLU A 189 6.70 8.79 22.76
C GLU A 189 7.57 10.03 23.02
N ASN A 190 8.80 10.06 22.48
CA ASN A 190 9.74 11.15 22.68
C ASN A 190 9.88 12.08 21.47
N TRP A 191 9.34 11.73 20.30
CA TRP A 191 9.32 12.62 19.14
C TRP A 191 8.33 13.78 19.34
N LYS A 192 8.77 15.02 19.04
CA LYS A 192 7.99 16.25 19.30
C LYS A 192 7.89 17.20 18.10
N VAL A 193 8.39 16.79 16.93
CA VAL A 193 8.38 17.64 15.74
C VAL A 193 7.23 17.20 14.84
N ASP A 194 6.37 18.12 14.43
CA ASP A 194 5.31 17.81 13.47
C ASP A 194 5.93 17.35 12.13
N VAL A 195 5.33 16.32 11.54
CA VAL A 195 5.81 15.72 10.29
C VAL A 195 4.69 15.70 9.26
N ARG A 196 5.04 15.92 8.00
CA ARG A 196 4.04 15.83 6.93
C ARG A 196 3.64 14.38 6.69
N LYS A 197 4.60 13.50 6.41
CA LYS A 197 4.35 12.07 6.18
C LYS A 197 5.11 11.24 7.19
N MET A 198 4.45 10.21 7.72
CA MET A 198 5.04 9.23 8.62
C MET A 198 4.78 7.83 8.06
N ASP A 199 5.85 7.07 7.81
CA ASP A 199 5.79 5.66 7.40
C ASP A 199 6.39 4.82 8.53
N VAL A 200 5.60 3.89 9.05
CA VAL A 200 5.94 3.07 10.20
C VAL A 200 5.84 1.60 9.82
N ARG A 201 6.91 0.86 10.11
CA ARG A 201 7.00 -0.57 9.85
C ARG A 201 7.62 -1.24 11.07
N THR A 202 6.84 -2.07 11.74
CA THR A 202 7.28 -2.84 12.89
C THR A 202 6.41 -4.07 13.07
N GLU A 203 7.06 -5.22 13.22
CA GLU A 203 6.42 -6.51 13.42
C GLU A 203 5.92 -6.66 14.88
N THR A 204 6.55 -5.96 15.83
CA THR A 204 6.29 -6.14 17.26
C THR A 204 6.23 -4.79 17.98
N SER A 205 5.01 -4.35 18.32
CA SER A 205 4.84 -3.13 19.10
C SER A 205 3.55 -3.09 19.92
N GLU A 206 3.64 -2.45 21.09
CA GLU A 206 2.52 -2.09 21.95
C GLU A 206 1.94 -0.73 21.55
N VAL A 207 0.73 -0.43 22.00
CA VAL A 207 0.14 0.91 21.85
C VAL A 207 1.05 1.97 22.50
N CYS A 208 1.33 3.02 21.73
CA CYS A 208 2.25 4.10 22.12
C CYS A 208 1.51 5.42 22.35
N THR A 209 2.04 6.28 23.21
CA THR A 209 1.49 7.64 23.36
C THR A 209 2.17 8.64 22.43
N VAL A 210 1.39 9.26 21.54
CA VAL A 210 1.90 10.26 20.58
C VAL A 210 1.42 11.67 20.94
N ASP A 211 2.27 12.66 20.65
CA ASP A 211 2.09 14.07 21.04
C ASP A 211 2.73 15.02 20.00
N PHE A 212 2.53 14.69 18.73
CA PHE A 212 2.92 15.50 17.56
C PHE A 212 1.91 15.24 16.43
N LYS A 213 1.85 16.15 15.47
CA LYS A 213 0.93 16.04 14.35
C LYS A 213 1.57 15.32 13.17
N VAL A 214 0.72 14.57 12.46
CA VAL A 214 1.05 13.91 11.20
C VAL A 214 -0.01 14.31 10.18
N ASP A 215 0.37 14.67 8.96
CA ASP A 215 -0.62 14.92 7.91
C ASP A 215 -1.02 13.61 7.22
N HIS A 216 -0.04 12.76 6.91
CA HIS A 216 -0.20 11.47 6.21
C HIS A 216 0.46 10.35 7.03
N LEU A 217 -0.34 9.44 7.58
CA LEU A 217 0.14 8.27 8.31
C LEU A 217 0.03 7.02 7.43
N ILE A 218 1.14 6.31 7.28
CA ILE A 218 1.19 5.00 6.62
C ILE A 218 1.75 3.99 7.60
N THR A 219 1.07 2.86 7.73
CA THR A 219 1.60 1.68 8.42
C THR A 219 1.54 0.48 7.50
N SER A 220 2.59 -0.34 7.53
CA SER A 220 2.60 -1.66 6.91
C SER A 220 3.13 -2.67 7.92
N GLU A 221 2.62 -3.91 7.89
CA GLU A 221 3.09 -5.00 8.76
C GLU A 221 2.92 -4.70 10.28
N CYS A 222 1.98 -3.82 10.65
CA CYS A 222 1.83 -3.26 12.01
C CYS A 222 0.42 -3.46 12.59
N GLU A 223 0.17 -4.56 13.29
CA GLU A 223 -1.21 -4.90 13.71
C GLU A 223 -1.68 -4.30 15.06
N LYS A 224 -0.78 -3.84 15.95
CA LYS A 224 -1.14 -3.65 17.38
C LYS A 224 -0.86 -2.28 18.00
N TRP A 225 -0.04 -1.43 17.39
CA TRP A 225 0.39 -0.19 18.06
C TRP A 225 -0.55 1.01 17.82
N VAL A 226 -1.31 0.98 16.72
CA VAL A 226 -2.28 2.01 16.37
C VAL A 226 -3.65 1.56 16.83
N ASP A 227 -4.10 2.07 17.98
CA ASP A 227 -5.50 2.00 18.37
C ASP A 227 -6.26 3.26 17.95
N PHE A 228 -7.55 3.26 18.22
CA PHE A 228 -8.42 4.41 18.00
C PHE A 228 -7.93 5.69 18.70
N ASN A 229 -7.39 5.59 19.92
CA ASN A 229 -6.92 6.75 20.68
C ASN A 229 -5.64 7.34 20.09
N VAL A 230 -4.76 6.50 19.55
CA VAL A 230 -3.54 6.91 18.84
C VAL A 230 -3.92 7.67 17.57
N LEU A 231 -4.81 7.12 16.74
CA LEU A 231 -5.29 7.82 15.54
C LEU A 231 -5.93 9.17 15.87
N ARG A 232 -6.73 9.22 16.94
CA ARG A 232 -7.37 10.46 17.39
C ARG A 232 -6.33 11.54 17.72
N ARG A 233 -5.20 11.17 18.31
CA ARG A 233 -4.15 12.12 18.71
C ARG A 233 -3.38 12.68 17.52
N PHE A 234 -3.16 11.89 16.47
CA PHE A 234 -2.47 12.37 15.28
C PHE A 234 -3.28 13.43 14.50
N ASP A 235 -4.62 13.32 14.51
CA ASP A 235 -5.54 14.18 13.74
C ASP A 235 -5.07 14.33 12.27
N CYS A 236 -4.84 13.18 11.63
CA CYS A 236 -4.32 13.09 10.27
C CYS A 236 -5.28 13.67 9.23
N CYS A 237 -4.70 14.14 8.12
CA CYS A 237 -5.44 14.42 6.89
C CYS A 237 -5.70 13.12 6.13
N GLU A 238 -4.69 12.25 6.08
CA GLU A 238 -4.72 10.97 5.39
C GLU A 238 -4.16 9.85 6.27
N VAL A 239 -4.79 8.69 6.21
CA VAL A 239 -4.37 7.50 6.95
C VAL A 239 -4.44 6.31 6.01
N SER A 240 -3.38 5.50 5.98
CA SER A 240 -3.37 4.19 5.36
C SER A 240 -2.78 3.21 6.36
N ILE A 241 -3.65 2.46 7.03
CA ILE A 241 -3.23 1.53 8.08
C ILE A 241 -3.89 0.17 7.88
N ASN A 242 -3.10 -0.88 8.10
CA ASN A 242 -3.63 -2.22 8.31
C ASN A 242 -4.02 -2.37 9.79
N SER A 243 -5.14 -1.77 10.18
CA SER A 243 -5.67 -1.86 11.55
C SER A 243 -6.39 -3.19 11.78
N ASN A 244 -6.50 -3.58 13.05
CA ASN A 244 -7.32 -4.72 13.51
C ASN A 244 -8.62 -4.21 14.17
N PHE A 245 -9.29 -3.25 13.55
CA PHE A 245 -10.52 -2.70 14.15
C PHE A 245 -11.69 -3.66 14.01
N SER A 246 -12.43 -3.88 15.09
CA SER A 246 -13.72 -4.58 15.01
C SER A 246 -14.79 -3.69 14.39
N ASN A 247 -15.92 -4.29 13.99
CA ASN A 247 -17.06 -3.51 13.50
C ASN A 247 -17.59 -2.50 14.54
N GLU A 248 -17.55 -2.83 15.85
CA GLU A 248 -17.92 -1.90 16.93
C GLU A 248 -16.94 -0.74 17.07
N GLU A 249 -15.63 -1.02 16.99
CA GLU A 249 -14.62 0.03 17.05
C GLU A 249 -14.75 0.99 15.87
N MET A 250 -15.03 0.45 14.68
CA MET A 250 -15.33 1.25 13.50
C MET A 250 -16.60 2.09 13.66
N ASN A 251 -17.66 1.54 14.28
CA ASN A 251 -18.87 2.32 14.60
C ASN A 251 -18.56 3.49 15.55
N LEU A 252 -17.74 3.26 16.59
CA LEU A 252 -17.30 4.32 17.50
C LEU A 252 -16.49 5.39 16.78
N PHE A 253 -15.59 4.97 15.89
CA PHE A 253 -14.81 5.87 15.04
C PHE A 253 -15.70 6.79 14.20
N LEU A 254 -16.67 6.21 13.49
CA LEU A 254 -17.58 6.95 12.63
C LEU A 254 -18.52 7.88 13.43
N LYS A 255 -18.94 7.47 14.64
CA LYS A 255 -19.75 8.33 15.54
C LYS A 255 -18.97 9.55 16.03
N ASP A 256 -17.68 9.36 16.34
CA ASP A 256 -16.78 10.44 16.72
C ASP A 256 -16.57 11.43 15.58
N TRP A 257 -16.37 10.92 14.36
CA TRP A 257 -16.28 11.75 13.17
C TRP A 257 -17.60 12.50 12.92
N LYS A 258 -18.76 11.81 12.94
CA LYS A 258 -20.10 12.40 12.73
C LYS A 258 -20.41 13.53 13.72
N THR A 259 -20.01 13.37 14.98
CA THR A 259 -20.19 14.39 16.02
C THR A 259 -19.14 15.50 15.99
N GLY A 260 -18.11 15.36 15.16
CA GLY A 260 -17.00 16.30 15.06
C GLY A 260 -16.14 16.35 16.33
N LYS A 261 -16.00 15.23 17.05
CA LYS A 261 -15.12 15.14 18.23
C LYS A 261 -13.65 14.90 17.86
N SER A 262 -13.42 14.27 16.71
CA SER A 262 -12.13 13.75 16.27
C SER A 262 -12.01 13.84 14.74
N TYR A 263 -10.79 13.73 14.21
CA TYR A 263 -10.51 13.61 12.76
C TYR A 263 -11.04 14.81 11.95
N HIS A 264 -10.76 16.02 12.43
CA HIS A 264 -11.33 17.23 11.85
C HIS A 264 -10.79 17.51 10.46
N ARG A 265 -9.53 17.09 10.25
CA ARG A 265 -8.72 17.30 9.05
C ARG A 265 -8.80 16.15 8.05
N ALA A 266 -9.41 15.02 8.45
CA ALA A 266 -9.48 13.82 7.61
C ALA A 266 -10.16 14.13 6.29
N TYR A 267 -9.50 13.72 5.20
CA TYR A 267 -10.05 13.75 3.84
C TYR A 267 -10.10 12.35 3.21
N CYS A 268 -9.15 11.47 3.53
CA CYS A 268 -9.08 10.12 2.99
C CYS A 268 -8.50 9.16 4.03
N LEU A 269 -9.15 8.02 4.24
CA LEU A 269 -8.73 7.02 5.22
C LEU A 269 -8.87 5.63 4.62
N PHE A 270 -7.82 4.83 4.70
CA PHE A 270 -7.79 3.41 4.40
C PHE A 270 -7.55 2.65 5.71
N LEU A 271 -8.51 1.84 6.09
CA LEU A 271 -8.56 1.19 7.40
C LEU A 271 -8.81 -0.30 7.21
N GLY A 272 -7.92 -1.14 7.75
CA GLY A 272 -8.14 -2.57 7.90
C GLY A 272 -9.12 -2.89 9.03
N LEU A 273 -9.90 -3.95 8.86
CA LEU A 273 -10.75 -4.54 9.88
C LEU A 273 -10.18 -5.90 10.31
N SER A 274 -10.42 -6.28 11.57
CA SER A 274 -10.08 -7.61 12.07
C SER A 274 -11.07 -8.70 11.64
N GLU A 275 -12.22 -8.30 11.09
CA GLU A 275 -13.32 -9.17 10.68
C GLU A 275 -14.01 -8.56 9.45
N ARG A 276 -14.79 -9.36 8.73
CA ARG A 276 -15.58 -8.89 7.57
C ARG A 276 -16.41 -7.68 7.96
N ALA A 277 -16.49 -6.67 7.08
CA ALA A 277 -17.31 -5.49 7.32
C ALA A 277 -18.79 -5.88 7.44
N LYS A 278 -19.37 -5.57 8.60
CA LYS A 278 -20.77 -5.78 8.96
C LYS A 278 -21.51 -4.46 8.93
N TRP A 279 -22.08 -4.09 7.77
CA TRP A 279 -22.50 -2.71 7.49
C TRP A 279 -23.59 -2.23 8.43
N LYS A 280 -24.60 -3.06 8.74
CA LYS A 280 -25.66 -2.71 9.71
C LYS A 280 -25.10 -2.36 11.08
N LYS A 281 -24.15 -3.17 11.56
CA LYS A 281 -23.48 -3.00 12.85
C LYS A 281 -22.56 -1.77 12.86
N MET A 282 -21.74 -1.61 11.82
CA MET A 282 -20.83 -0.45 11.69
C MET A 282 -21.58 0.87 11.56
N LEU A 283 -22.73 0.89 10.88
CA LEU A 283 -23.46 2.10 10.53
C LEU A 283 -24.62 2.43 11.49
N GLU A 284 -24.79 1.63 12.55
CA GLU A 284 -25.85 1.80 13.53
C GLU A 284 -25.80 3.19 14.20
N GLY A 285 -26.90 3.93 14.09
CA GLY A 285 -27.07 5.26 14.69
C GLY A 285 -26.31 6.38 13.97
N LEU A 286 -25.86 6.16 12.72
CA LEU A 286 -25.12 7.16 11.94
C LEU A 286 -25.97 7.86 10.87
N ASP A 287 -27.24 7.50 10.72
CA ASP A 287 -28.15 7.99 9.66
C ASP A 287 -27.52 7.83 8.28
N ALA A 288 -26.86 6.69 8.04
CA ALA A 288 -26.15 6.42 6.81
C ALA A 288 -27.12 6.23 5.63
N GLU A 289 -26.77 6.81 4.48
CA GLU A 289 -27.54 6.68 3.24
C GLU A 289 -26.75 5.82 2.25
N LEU A 290 -27.28 4.65 1.88
CA LEU A 290 -26.70 3.82 0.83
C LEU A 290 -26.86 4.50 -0.54
N ARG A 291 -25.77 4.59 -1.29
CA ARG A 291 -25.71 5.22 -2.61
C ARG A 291 -25.45 4.18 -3.68
N ASP A 292 -26.23 4.27 -4.75
CA ASP A 292 -26.16 3.30 -5.84
C ASP A 292 -24.85 3.41 -6.61
N LEU A 293 -24.06 2.33 -6.58
CA LEU A 293 -22.76 2.19 -7.25
C LEU A 293 -22.84 2.42 -8.77
N ARG A 294 -24.00 2.15 -9.39
CA ARG A 294 -24.22 2.32 -10.84
C ARG A 294 -24.47 3.76 -11.24
N THR A 295 -24.87 4.63 -10.30
CA THR A 295 -25.33 6.00 -10.63
C THR A 295 -24.57 7.09 -9.90
N VAL A 296 -23.98 6.79 -8.75
CA VAL A 296 -23.25 7.75 -7.93
C VAL A 296 -21.77 7.52 -8.09
N ARG A 297 -21.11 8.45 -8.79
CA ARG A 297 -19.66 8.47 -8.98
C ARG A 297 -19.08 9.78 -8.45
N ARG A 298 -18.02 9.69 -7.65
CA ARG A 298 -17.32 10.84 -7.09
C ARG A 298 -15.85 10.77 -7.44
N THR A 299 -15.35 11.80 -8.08
CA THR A 299 -13.96 11.86 -8.54
C THR A 299 -13.10 12.59 -7.52
N PHE A 300 -11.95 12.04 -7.18
CA PHE A 300 -11.02 12.63 -6.23
C PHE A 300 -9.56 12.42 -6.67
N ARG A 301 -8.64 13.12 -6.01
CA ARG A 301 -7.20 13.04 -6.25
C ARG A 301 -6.48 12.85 -4.95
N PHE A 302 -5.49 11.95 -4.94
CA PHE A 302 -4.53 11.88 -3.85
C PHE A 302 -3.59 13.09 -3.91
N ASN A 303 -3.09 13.54 -2.76
CA ASN A 303 -2.23 14.73 -2.70
C ASN A 303 -0.81 14.48 -3.23
N ASP A 304 -0.39 13.22 -3.33
CA ASP A 304 0.94 12.79 -3.76
C ASP A 304 0.96 12.27 -5.20
N ASN A 305 -0.14 11.72 -5.72
CA ASN A 305 -0.24 11.31 -7.11
C ASN A 305 -1.07 12.30 -7.96
N ARG A 306 -0.65 12.51 -9.21
CA ARG A 306 -1.49 13.23 -10.19
C ARG A 306 -2.68 12.40 -10.68
N ASP A 307 -2.79 11.17 -10.19
CA ASP A 307 -3.80 10.21 -10.60
C ASP A 307 -5.17 10.58 -10.06
N VAL A 308 -6.15 10.45 -10.94
CA VAL A 308 -7.54 10.76 -10.70
C VAL A 308 -8.27 9.44 -10.53
N TRP A 309 -9.00 9.32 -9.42
CA TRP A 309 -9.71 8.11 -9.06
C TRP A 309 -11.20 8.38 -8.96
N ASP A 310 -12.00 7.41 -9.40
CA ASP A 310 -13.45 7.44 -9.29
C ASP A 310 -13.90 6.51 -8.17
N TYR A 311 -14.66 7.05 -7.21
CA TYR A 311 -15.30 6.33 -6.11
C TYR A 311 -16.79 6.16 -6.39
N ASN A 312 -17.27 4.91 -6.46
CA ASN A 312 -18.62 4.57 -6.90
C ASN A 312 -19.47 4.05 -5.74
N GLY A 313 -20.66 4.63 -5.52
CA GLY A 313 -21.61 4.19 -4.49
C GLY A 313 -21.19 4.55 -3.06
N GLY A 314 -21.27 3.56 -2.17
CA GLY A 314 -20.92 3.65 -0.74
C GLY A 314 -22.04 4.18 0.16
N PHE A 315 -21.71 4.41 1.43
CA PHE A 315 -22.61 4.94 2.44
C PHE A 315 -22.24 6.38 2.78
N ASP A 316 -23.17 7.31 2.57
CA ASP A 316 -22.99 8.71 2.95
C ASP A 316 -23.36 8.92 4.42
N ILE A 317 -22.44 9.52 5.19
CA ILE A 317 -22.63 9.92 6.60
C ILE A 317 -22.44 11.43 6.68
N LYS A 318 -23.41 12.13 7.24
CA LYS A 318 -23.35 13.59 7.42
C LYS A 318 -22.88 13.98 8.81
N ARG A 319 -21.80 14.77 8.89
CA ARG A 319 -21.26 15.35 10.12
C ARG A 319 -22.08 16.56 10.60
N ILE A 320 -21.96 16.90 11.88
CA ILE A 320 -22.67 18.01 12.53
C ILE A 320 -22.41 19.38 11.88
N ASP A 321 -21.24 19.58 11.26
CA ASP A 321 -20.89 20.81 10.54
C ASP A 321 -21.34 20.82 9.07
N GLY A 322 -22.03 19.76 8.63
CA GLY A 322 -22.57 19.63 7.28
C GLY A 322 -21.64 18.94 6.28
N LYS A 323 -20.40 18.61 6.64
CA LYS A 323 -19.53 17.78 5.80
C LYS A 323 -20.11 16.39 5.61
N VAL A 324 -19.81 15.76 4.48
CA VAL A 324 -20.28 14.41 4.15
C VAL A 324 -19.07 13.51 3.96
N ALA A 325 -19.10 12.34 4.58
CA ALA A 325 -18.16 11.27 4.29
C ALA A 325 -18.88 10.17 3.54
N THR A 326 -18.20 9.58 2.56
CA THR A 326 -18.64 8.33 1.92
C THR A 326 -17.73 7.21 2.41
N VAL A 327 -18.33 6.13 2.93
CA VAL A 327 -17.63 4.95 3.46
C VAL A 327 -18.01 3.72 2.63
N GLY A 328 -17.06 2.84 2.38
CA GLY A 328 -17.27 1.66 1.55
C GLY A 328 -16.01 0.80 1.42
N TYR A 329 -16.11 -0.29 0.66
CA TYR A 329 -14.97 -1.16 0.40
C TYR A 329 -13.91 -0.47 -0.47
N CYS A 330 -12.64 -0.58 -0.08
CA CYS A 330 -11.53 0.05 -0.80
C CYS A 330 -11.41 -0.47 -2.24
N ASN A 331 -11.40 -1.80 -2.42
CA ASN A 331 -11.12 -2.42 -3.72
C ASN A 331 -12.35 -2.60 -4.60
N LEU A 332 -13.56 -2.49 -4.03
CA LEU A 332 -14.82 -2.77 -4.74
C LEU A 332 -15.59 -1.50 -5.13
N GLN A 333 -15.06 -0.32 -4.79
CA GLN A 333 -15.69 0.97 -5.11
C GLN A 333 -14.77 1.95 -5.83
N VAL A 334 -13.48 1.63 -5.95
CA VAL A 334 -12.48 2.50 -6.60
C VAL A 334 -12.15 1.98 -8.00
N THR A 335 -12.21 2.86 -8.99
CA THR A 335 -11.78 2.58 -10.37
C THR A 335 -10.85 3.69 -10.86
N ASP A 336 -9.92 3.35 -11.75
CA ASP A 336 -9.20 4.38 -12.53
C ASP A 336 -10.22 5.21 -13.32
N GLU A 337 -9.87 6.48 -13.59
CA GLU A 337 -10.72 7.37 -14.36
C GLU A 337 -11.16 6.73 -15.69
N ASN A 338 -12.47 6.67 -15.91
CA ASN A 338 -13.11 6.13 -17.12
C ASN A 338 -12.99 4.60 -17.33
N LYS A 339 -12.55 3.81 -16.34
CA LYS A 339 -12.73 2.36 -16.39
C LYS A 339 -14.18 1.96 -16.08
N PRO A 340 -14.74 0.96 -16.78
CA PRO A 340 -16.08 0.46 -16.47
C PRO A 340 -16.09 -0.25 -15.11
N LEU A 341 -17.26 -0.30 -14.49
CA LEU A 341 -17.48 -1.12 -13.29
C LEU A 341 -17.28 -2.59 -13.64
N ARG A 342 -16.57 -3.30 -12.76
CA ARG A 342 -16.38 -4.74 -12.89
C ARG A 342 -17.61 -5.48 -12.37
N LEU A 343 -17.84 -6.70 -12.86
CA LEU A 343 -18.98 -7.52 -12.47
C LEU A 343 -19.00 -7.79 -10.95
N GLU A 344 -17.84 -8.10 -10.38
CA GLU A 344 -17.64 -8.29 -8.94
C GLU A 344 -18.13 -7.11 -8.07
N MET A 345 -17.96 -5.88 -8.55
CA MET A 345 -18.40 -4.69 -7.83
C MET A 345 -19.93 -4.59 -7.80
N LEU A 346 -20.58 -5.03 -8.89
CA LEU A 346 -22.04 -5.06 -9.01
C LEU A 346 -22.65 -6.16 -8.15
N GLU A 347 -22.05 -7.35 -8.15
CA GLU A 347 -22.45 -8.50 -7.35
C GLU A 347 -22.37 -8.19 -5.85
N GLU A 348 -21.25 -7.65 -5.39
CA GLU A 348 -21.10 -7.27 -3.98
C GLU A 348 -22.04 -6.12 -3.61
N TYR A 349 -22.23 -5.13 -4.50
CA TYR A 349 -23.22 -4.08 -4.26
C TYR A 349 -24.64 -4.66 -4.08
N ASP A 350 -25.06 -5.57 -4.95
CA ASP A 350 -26.39 -6.20 -4.83
C ASP A 350 -26.50 -7.05 -3.55
N ARG A 351 -25.41 -7.71 -3.12
CA ARG A 351 -25.33 -8.39 -1.82
C ARG A 351 -25.54 -7.41 -0.66
N VAL A 352 -24.80 -6.29 -0.65
CA VAL A 352 -24.94 -5.23 0.36
C VAL A 352 -26.36 -4.65 0.38
N VAL A 353 -26.98 -4.43 -0.79
CA VAL A 353 -28.36 -3.93 -0.90
C VAL A 353 -29.36 -4.92 -0.29
N ARG A 354 -29.21 -6.23 -0.53
CA ARG A 354 -30.09 -7.25 0.05
C ARG A 354 -30.00 -7.24 1.58
N VAL A 355 -28.77 -7.32 2.11
CA VAL A 355 -28.51 -7.30 3.57
C VAL A 355 -29.00 -6.00 4.20
N TRP A 356 -28.74 -4.85 3.57
CA TRP A 356 -29.12 -3.55 4.11
C TRP A 356 -30.63 -3.36 4.21
N ASN A 357 -31.39 -3.93 3.28
CA ASN A 357 -32.85 -3.84 3.24
C ASN A 357 -33.56 -5.02 3.94
N SER A 358 -32.86 -6.05 4.41
CA SER A 358 -33.48 -7.15 5.15
C SER A 358 -33.97 -6.68 6.53
N GLU A 359 -35.08 -7.24 7.00
CA GLU A 359 -35.61 -6.93 8.35
C GLU A 359 -34.83 -7.68 9.45
N ASP A 360 -34.18 -8.79 9.10
CA ASP A 360 -33.37 -9.60 10.00
C ASP A 360 -31.94 -9.05 10.12
N ASN A 361 -31.46 -8.94 11.36
CA ASN A 361 -30.13 -8.42 11.70
C ASN A 361 -29.05 -9.52 11.81
N ASP A 362 -29.46 -10.79 11.76
CA ASP A 362 -28.61 -11.92 12.15
C ASP A 362 -28.00 -12.67 10.95
N GLU A 363 -28.41 -12.36 9.72
CA GLU A 363 -27.98 -13.05 8.47
C GLU A 363 -27.07 -12.18 7.59
N GLU A 364 -25.98 -11.64 8.16
CA GLU A 364 -24.78 -11.51 7.33
C GLU A 364 -24.10 -12.88 7.32
N GLU A 365 -24.72 -13.83 6.61
CA GLU A 365 -24.21 -15.19 6.47
C GLU A 365 -22.75 -15.14 6.00
N GLU A 366 -21.90 -15.88 6.72
CA GLU A 366 -20.57 -16.24 6.28
C GLU A 366 -20.72 -17.16 5.08
N ILE A 367 -20.95 -16.60 3.89
CA ILE A 367 -20.77 -17.37 2.65
C ILE A 367 -19.30 -17.78 2.64
N GLU A 368 -19.02 -19.06 2.89
CA GLU A 368 -17.70 -19.64 2.72
C GLU A 368 -17.38 -19.63 1.22
N ASP A 369 -16.26 -19.00 0.84
CA ASP A 369 -15.74 -19.14 -0.51
C ASP A 369 -15.14 -20.56 -0.62
N VAL A 370 -15.96 -21.57 -0.96
CA VAL A 370 -15.52 -22.97 -1.06
C VAL A 370 -14.73 -23.19 -2.36
N ILE A 371 -13.53 -23.77 -2.22
CA ILE A 371 -12.74 -24.27 -3.34
C ILE A 371 -13.19 -25.70 -3.63
N VAL A 372 -13.89 -25.93 -4.74
CA VAL A 372 -14.08 -27.30 -5.26
C VAL A 372 -12.83 -27.70 -6.04
N VAL A 373 -11.87 -28.34 -5.38
CA VAL A 373 -10.85 -29.14 -6.07
C VAL A 373 -11.43 -30.52 -6.29
N PRO A 374 -11.59 -31.01 -7.53
CA PRO A 374 -12.01 -32.39 -7.75
C PRO A 374 -10.89 -33.34 -7.28
N GLU A 375 -11.07 -33.99 -6.14
CA GLU A 375 -10.20 -35.09 -5.70
C GLU A 375 -10.70 -36.43 -6.28
N GLY A 376 -9.82 -37.11 -7.03
CA GLY A 376 -9.80 -38.58 -7.09
C GLY A 376 -10.19 -39.23 -8.42
N ALA A 377 -9.27 -39.28 -9.39
CA ALA A 377 -9.29 -40.31 -10.43
C ALA A 377 -8.58 -41.57 -9.92
N VAL A 378 -9.34 -42.51 -9.36
CA VAL A 378 -8.95 -43.93 -9.31
C VAL A 378 -10.14 -44.83 -9.69
N ASP A 379 -9.88 -45.59 -10.75
CA ASP A 379 -10.34 -46.94 -11.12
C ASP A 379 -11.61 -47.23 -11.94
N GLU A 380 -11.31 -47.99 -13.01
CA GLU A 380 -11.94 -49.19 -13.57
C GLU A 380 -13.41 -49.19 -14.06
N HIS A 381 -13.50 -49.25 -15.40
CA HIS A 381 -14.29 -50.18 -16.25
C HIS A 381 -15.84 -50.21 -16.22
N ASP A 382 -16.40 -49.92 -17.41
CA ASP A 382 -17.52 -50.53 -18.17
C ASP A 382 -18.92 -50.65 -17.47
N THR A 383 -20.08 -50.36 -18.08
CA THR A 383 -20.62 -50.65 -19.43
C THR A 383 -21.83 -49.75 -19.78
N GLU A 384 -22.07 -49.55 -21.09
CA GLU A 384 -23.32 -49.24 -21.86
C GLU A 384 -24.67 -49.53 -21.11
N GLN A 385 -25.82 -48.86 -21.31
CA GLN A 385 -26.50 -48.47 -22.57
C GLN A 385 -27.83 -47.71 -22.30
N ASP A 386 -28.17 -46.76 -23.20
CA ASP A 386 -29.48 -46.25 -23.68
C ASP A 386 -30.61 -45.78 -22.74
N TYR A 387 -31.07 -44.53 -22.92
CA TYR A 387 -32.35 -44.17 -23.57
C TYR A 387 -32.38 -42.67 -23.98
N ILE A 388 -32.85 -42.39 -25.21
CA ILE A 388 -32.94 -41.06 -25.85
C ILE A 388 -34.39 -40.52 -25.78
N GLU A 389 -34.54 -39.19 -25.66
CA GLU A 389 -35.36 -38.29 -26.53
C GLU A 389 -36.21 -37.23 -25.78
N LYS A 390 -35.75 -35.97 -25.80
CA LYS A 390 -36.29 -34.86 -26.66
C LYS A 390 -35.68 -33.51 -26.24
N GLY A 391 -34.55 -33.12 -26.84
CA GLY A 391 -33.97 -31.78 -26.75
C GLY A 391 -34.46 -30.85 -27.86
N LEU A 392 -34.60 -29.56 -27.56
CA LEU A 392 -34.97 -28.49 -28.49
C LEU A 392 -33.68 -27.84 -29.04
N ASN A 393 -33.40 -28.00 -30.34
CA ASN A 393 -32.14 -27.48 -30.91
C ASN A 393 -32.26 -25.99 -31.29
N PHE A 394 -31.40 -25.14 -30.73
CA PHE A 394 -31.22 -23.75 -31.13
C PHE A 394 -29.85 -23.54 -31.78
N ARG A 395 -29.81 -22.76 -32.88
CA ARG A 395 -28.57 -22.45 -33.62
C ARG A 395 -28.11 -21.02 -33.30
N PHE A 396 -26.90 -20.86 -32.78
CA PHE A 396 -26.21 -19.57 -32.73
C PHE A 396 -25.37 -19.36 -33.99
N ASN A 397 -25.26 -18.11 -34.44
CA ASN A 397 -24.63 -17.76 -35.71
C ASN A 397 -23.44 -16.84 -35.46
N ASP A 398 -22.30 -17.43 -35.06
CA ASP A 398 -20.92 -17.01 -35.43
C ASP A 398 -19.87 -17.89 -34.73
N ASN A 399 -19.91 -19.21 -34.98
CA ASN A 399 -18.77 -20.13 -35.08
C ASN A 399 -19.32 -21.50 -35.48
N ARG A 400 -18.49 -22.37 -36.07
CA ARG A 400 -18.93 -23.57 -36.82
C ARG A 400 -19.37 -24.75 -35.95
N ASP A 401 -19.63 -24.52 -34.67
CA ASP A 401 -19.88 -25.56 -33.69
C ASP A 401 -21.37 -25.52 -33.30
N VAL A 402 -22.02 -26.68 -33.42
CA VAL A 402 -23.44 -26.86 -33.15
C VAL A 402 -23.56 -27.52 -31.78
N TRP A 403 -24.32 -26.90 -30.89
CA TRP A 403 -24.51 -27.37 -29.53
C TRP A 403 -25.98 -27.73 -29.31
N ASP A 404 -26.23 -28.86 -28.66
CA ASP A 404 -27.55 -29.30 -28.23
C ASP A 404 -27.78 -28.87 -26.77
N TYR A 405 -28.91 -28.22 -26.51
CA TYR A 405 -29.29 -27.74 -25.17
C TYR A 405 -30.32 -28.69 -24.54
N HIS A 406 -30.06 -29.16 -23.33
CA HIS A 406 -30.82 -30.19 -22.63
C HIS A 406 -31.28 -29.69 -21.25
N GLY A 407 -32.58 -29.41 -21.10
CA GLY A 407 -33.17 -28.98 -19.83
C GLY A 407 -33.24 -27.47 -19.64
N GLY A 408 -33.10 -26.99 -18.40
CA GLY A 408 -33.11 -25.57 -18.03
C GLY A 408 -34.48 -25.00 -17.62
N PHE A 409 -34.46 -23.74 -17.18
CA PHE A 409 -35.63 -22.99 -16.73
C PHE A 409 -36.15 -22.06 -17.83
N ASP A 410 -37.37 -22.32 -18.25
CA ASP A 410 -38.07 -21.51 -19.23
C ASP A 410 -38.66 -20.24 -18.60
N ILE A 411 -38.05 -19.09 -18.90
CA ILE A 411 -38.50 -17.78 -18.47
C ILE A 411 -39.24 -17.10 -19.60
N LYS A 412 -40.50 -16.73 -19.35
CA LYS A 412 -41.33 -16.01 -20.30
C LYS A 412 -41.30 -14.51 -20.03
N ARG A 413 -40.79 -13.73 -20.98
CA ARG A 413 -40.91 -12.27 -20.97
C ARG A 413 -42.35 -11.82 -21.18
N ILE A 414 -42.65 -10.60 -20.73
CA ILE A 414 -43.97 -9.97 -20.84
C ILE A 414 -44.44 -9.79 -22.31
N ASP A 415 -43.52 -9.74 -23.27
CA ASP A 415 -43.83 -9.69 -24.71
C ASP A 415 -44.07 -11.08 -25.34
N GLY A 416 -44.11 -12.14 -24.52
CA GLY A 416 -44.40 -13.50 -24.93
C GLY A 416 -43.19 -14.29 -25.43
N LYS A 417 -41.99 -13.69 -25.45
CA LYS A 417 -40.74 -14.38 -25.80
C LYS A 417 -40.29 -15.28 -24.65
N MET A 418 -39.75 -16.44 -24.99
CA MET A 418 -39.18 -17.41 -24.05
C MET A 418 -37.66 -17.30 -24.09
N ALA A 419 -37.01 -17.44 -22.94
CA ALA A 419 -35.59 -17.69 -22.80
C ALA A 419 -35.41 -18.87 -21.85
N THR A 420 -34.53 -19.81 -22.17
CA THR A 420 -34.21 -20.95 -21.32
C THR A 420 -32.88 -20.65 -20.64
N VAL A 421 -32.83 -20.78 -19.31
CA VAL A 421 -31.65 -20.47 -18.48
C VAL A 421 -31.21 -21.72 -17.74
N GLY A 422 -29.90 -21.95 -17.71
CA GLY A 422 -29.29 -22.94 -16.84
C GLY A 422 -27.82 -23.16 -17.17
N TYR A 423 -27.20 -24.11 -16.47
CA TYR A 423 -25.75 -24.25 -16.37
C TYR A 423 -25.12 -24.77 -17.67
N CYS A 424 -24.12 -24.04 -18.19
CA CYS A 424 -23.50 -24.35 -19.48
C CYS A 424 -22.85 -25.75 -19.50
N ASP A 425 -22.17 -26.16 -18.43
CA ASP A 425 -21.42 -27.42 -18.42
C ASP A 425 -22.30 -28.67 -18.24
N PHE A 426 -23.51 -28.47 -17.72
CA PHE A 426 -24.45 -29.54 -17.38
C PHE A 426 -25.65 -29.65 -18.31
N GLN A 427 -25.84 -28.70 -19.22
CA GLN A 427 -27.02 -28.62 -20.09
C GLN A 427 -26.69 -28.37 -21.55
N VAL A 428 -25.41 -28.33 -21.91
CA VAL A 428 -24.95 -28.13 -23.29
C VAL A 428 -24.04 -29.29 -23.69
N THR A 429 -24.32 -29.93 -24.82
CA THR A 429 -23.43 -30.92 -25.44
C THR A 429 -23.09 -30.51 -26.86
N ASP A 430 -21.98 -31.00 -27.39
CA ASP A 430 -21.74 -30.95 -28.84
C ASP A 430 -22.84 -31.73 -29.60
N GLU A 431 -23.07 -31.38 -30.87
CA GLU A 431 -24.10 -32.00 -31.71
C GLU A 431 -23.90 -33.52 -31.79
N ASN A 432 -24.90 -34.28 -31.33
CA ASN A 432 -24.91 -35.75 -31.23
C ASN A 432 -24.03 -36.36 -30.12
N GLU A 433 -23.50 -35.59 -29.17
CA GLU A 433 -22.88 -36.18 -27.98
C GLU A 433 -23.94 -36.67 -26.98
N PRO A 434 -23.77 -37.87 -26.40
CA PRO A 434 -24.68 -38.36 -25.37
C PRO A 434 -24.51 -37.57 -24.07
N LEU A 435 -25.61 -37.40 -23.33
CA LEU A 435 -25.58 -36.78 -22.01
C LEU A 435 -24.64 -37.55 -21.08
N ARG A 436 -23.71 -36.81 -20.45
CA ARG A 436 -22.80 -37.38 -19.45
C ARG A 436 -23.57 -37.66 -18.16
N PRO A 437 -23.20 -38.70 -17.37
CA PRO A 437 -23.85 -39.01 -16.10
C PRO A 437 -23.93 -37.82 -15.14
N GLU A 438 -22.87 -37.01 -15.07
CA GLU A 438 -22.77 -35.79 -14.27
C GLU A 438 -23.86 -34.76 -14.63
N MET A 439 -24.27 -34.68 -15.90
CA MET A 439 -25.33 -33.78 -16.37
C MET A 439 -26.71 -34.22 -15.86
N LEU A 440 -26.93 -35.53 -15.74
CA LEU A 440 -28.18 -36.11 -15.23
C LEU A 440 -28.24 -36.02 -13.70
N GLU A 441 -27.12 -36.24 -13.01
CA GLU A 441 -27.00 -36.07 -11.56
C GLU A 441 -27.26 -34.62 -11.14
N GLU A 442 -26.74 -33.66 -11.89
CA GLU A 442 -26.98 -32.24 -11.66
C GLU A 442 -28.43 -31.85 -11.93
N TYR A 443 -29.04 -32.37 -12.99
CA TYR A 443 -30.46 -32.19 -13.24
C TYR A 443 -31.31 -32.73 -12.08
N ASP A 444 -31.02 -33.93 -11.58
CA ASP A 444 -31.74 -34.54 -10.46
C ASP A 444 -31.48 -33.78 -9.13
N ARG A 445 -30.31 -33.17 -8.95
CA ARG A 445 -30.00 -32.26 -7.84
C ARG A 445 -30.89 -31.01 -7.90
N VAL A 446 -30.86 -30.30 -9.02
CA VAL A 446 -31.65 -29.08 -9.24
C VAL A 446 -33.15 -29.36 -9.14
N LEU A 447 -33.62 -30.49 -9.65
CA LEU A 447 -35.02 -30.89 -9.57
C LEU A 447 -35.47 -31.22 -8.13
N ARG A 448 -34.57 -31.76 -7.29
CA ARG A 448 -34.85 -32.01 -5.87
C ARG A 448 -34.97 -30.70 -5.09
N VAL A 449 -34.03 -29.78 -5.30
CA VAL A 449 -34.02 -28.44 -4.67
C VAL A 449 -35.25 -27.63 -5.09
N TRP A 450 -35.62 -27.67 -6.38
CA TRP A 450 -36.78 -26.93 -6.87
C TRP A 450 -38.12 -27.42 -6.32
N ASN A 451 -38.21 -28.69 -5.91
CA ASN A 451 -39.44 -29.33 -5.44
C ASN A 451 -39.47 -29.57 -3.92
N SER A 452 -38.46 -29.14 -3.15
CA SER A 452 -38.54 -29.17 -1.69
C SER A 452 -39.46 -28.04 -1.20
N GLU A 453 -40.40 -28.35 -0.30
CA GLU A 453 -41.25 -27.34 0.35
C GLU A 453 -40.50 -26.58 1.45
N ASP A 454 -39.33 -27.09 1.85
CA ASP A 454 -38.38 -26.46 2.75
C ASP A 454 -37.23 -25.88 1.91
N ASN A 455 -37.15 -24.56 1.84
CA ASN A 455 -36.07 -23.79 1.19
C ASN A 455 -34.80 -23.73 2.05
N ASP A 456 -34.72 -24.51 3.13
CA ASP A 456 -33.67 -24.41 4.15
C ASP A 456 -32.46 -25.33 3.86
N ASP A 457 -32.52 -26.14 2.81
CA ASP A 457 -31.38 -26.91 2.27
C ASP A 457 -30.82 -26.24 0.99
N GLU A 458 -30.79 -24.89 0.94
CA GLU A 458 -29.86 -24.19 0.04
C GLU A 458 -28.43 -24.46 0.56
N GLU A 459 -27.81 -25.55 0.10
CA GLU A 459 -26.35 -25.61 0.12
C GLU A 459 -25.84 -24.40 -0.67
N GLU A 460 -25.00 -23.63 0.04
CA GLU A 460 -24.41 -22.33 -0.28
C GLU A 460 -24.17 -22.09 -1.78
N VAL A 461 -24.61 -20.92 -2.27
CA VAL A 461 -24.28 -20.45 -3.62
C VAL A 461 -22.80 -20.09 -3.66
N GLU A 462 -21.99 -20.98 -4.25
CA GLU A 462 -20.58 -20.74 -4.56
C GLU A 462 -20.43 -19.54 -5.52
N ASP A 463 -19.57 -18.57 -5.17
CA ASP A 463 -19.23 -17.41 -6.00
C ASP A 463 -18.44 -17.90 -7.25
N VAL A 464 -19.10 -18.05 -8.41
CA VAL A 464 -18.44 -18.47 -9.67
C VAL A 464 -17.62 -17.31 -10.28
N ILE A 465 -16.30 -17.44 -10.32
CA ILE A 465 -15.41 -16.49 -11.04
C ILE A 465 -15.33 -16.88 -12.51
N VAL A 466 -15.79 -15.99 -13.40
CA VAL A 466 -15.67 -16.17 -14.85
C VAL A 466 -14.35 -15.57 -15.33
N VAL A 467 -13.47 -16.39 -15.92
CA VAL A 467 -12.17 -15.93 -16.45
C VAL A 467 -12.36 -15.32 -17.84
N PRO A 468 -12.00 -14.04 -18.06
CA PRO A 468 -12.12 -13.42 -19.37
C PRO A 468 -11.11 -14.00 -20.38
N GLU A 469 -11.53 -14.18 -21.64
CA GLU A 469 -10.63 -14.63 -22.71
C GLU A 469 -9.43 -13.68 -22.86
N GLY A 470 -8.22 -14.25 -22.81
CA GLY A 470 -6.95 -13.52 -23.04
C GLY A 470 -6.24 -12.98 -21.80
N VAL A 471 -6.71 -13.32 -20.59
CA VAL A 471 -6.05 -12.96 -19.31
C VAL A 471 -5.01 -13.99 -18.86
N VAL A 472 -4.99 -15.15 -19.53
CA VAL A 472 -4.14 -16.30 -19.22
C VAL A 472 -2.97 -16.37 -20.22
N ASP A 473 -1.74 -16.51 -19.75
CA ASP A 473 -0.56 -16.69 -20.60
C ASP A 473 0.32 -17.88 -20.16
N GLU A 474 1.55 -18.00 -20.68
CA GLU A 474 2.45 -19.11 -20.32
C GLU A 474 3.00 -19.04 -18.88
N HIS A 475 2.70 -17.97 -18.15
CA HIS A 475 3.17 -17.68 -16.79
C HIS A 475 2.04 -17.42 -15.79
N ASP A 476 0.85 -17.01 -16.22
CA ASP A 476 -0.36 -16.87 -15.39
C ASP A 476 -1.46 -17.84 -15.88
N THR A 477 -1.80 -18.84 -15.06
CA THR A 477 -2.84 -19.83 -15.37
C THR A 477 -4.25 -19.33 -15.01
N GLU A 478 -5.29 -19.99 -15.55
CA GLU A 478 -6.68 -19.73 -15.19
C GLU A 478 -6.92 -19.89 -13.68
N GLN A 479 -6.23 -20.85 -13.07
CA GLN A 479 -6.23 -21.07 -11.63
C GLN A 479 -5.59 -19.91 -10.86
N ASP A 480 -4.46 -19.38 -11.34
CA ASP A 480 -3.78 -18.24 -10.72
C ASP A 480 -4.65 -16.97 -10.78
N TYR A 481 -5.40 -16.77 -11.87
CA TYR A 481 -6.37 -15.68 -12.00
C TYR A 481 -7.53 -15.84 -11.01
N ILE A 482 -8.14 -17.02 -10.94
CA ILE A 482 -9.24 -17.31 -10.01
C ILE A 482 -8.78 -17.14 -8.56
N GLU A 483 -7.60 -17.64 -8.21
CA GLU A 483 -7.02 -17.51 -6.86
C GLU A 483 -6.72 -16.04 -6.53
N SER A 484 -6.18 -15.27 -7.48
CA SER A 484 -5.94 -13.83 -7.31
C SER A 484 -7.23 -13.04 -7.09
N GLU A 485 -8.27 -13.28 -7.89
CA GLU A 485 -9.56 -12.61 -7.76
C GLU A 485 -10.27 -13.00 -6.45
N ASN A 486 -10.17 -14.27 -6.03
CA ASN A 486 -10.65 -14.72 -4.72
C ASN A 486 -9.94 -14.01 -3.57
N ILE A 487 -8.60 -13.92 -3.62
CA ILE A 487 -7.82 -13.19 -2.61
C ILE A 487 -8.23 -11.72 -2.60
N GLN A 488 -8.39 -11.08 -3.76
CA GLN A 488 -8.83 -9.68 -3.85
C GLN A 488 -10.24 -9.45 -3.30
N ARG A 489 -11.19 -10.35 -3.57
CA ARG A 489 -12.55 -10.30 -3.03
C ARG A 489 -12.55 -10.50 -1.53
N LYS A 490 -11.81 -11.51 -1.04
CA LYS A 490 -11.66 -11.80 0.37
C LYS A 490 -11.04 -10.60 1.09
N ASP A 491 -9.87 -10.15 0.69
CA ASP A 491 -9.16 -9.02 1.31
C ASP A 491 -9.93 -7.70 1.17
N GLY A 492 -10.62 -7.50 0.04
CA GLY A 492 -11.44 -6.32 -0.24
C GLY A 492 -12.59 -6.13 0.76
N ARG A 493 -13.07 -7.20 1.39
CA ARG A 493 -14.13 -7.17 2.42
C ARG A 493 -13.62 -6.80 3.82
N PHE A 494 -12.31 -6.78 4.04
CA PHE A 494 -11.66 -6.35 5.30
C PHE A 494 -11.03 -4.96 5.19
N LEU A 495 -10.98 -4.38 3.99
CA LEU A 495 -10.38 -3.08 3.72
C LEU A 495 -11.44 -2.01 3.45
N LEU A 496 -11.53 -1.05 4.35
CA LEU A 496 -12.44 0.08 4.24
C LEU A 496 -11.74 1.31 3.71
N MET A 497 -12.48 2.08 2.92
CA MET A 497 -12.10 3.41 2.51
C MET A 497 -13.17 4.42 2.93
N MET A 498 -12.73 5.55 3.47
CA MET A 498 -13.59 6.69 3.80
C MET A 498 -13.05 7.97 3.15
N ILE A 499 -13.88 8.66 2.38
CA ILE A 499 -13.56 9.93 1.73
C ILE A 499 -14.47 11.03 2.27
N VAL A 500 -13.90 12.20 2.60
CA VAL A 500 -14.66 13.37 3.08
C VAL A 500 -14.72 14.45 2.01
N TRP A 501 -15.93 14.96 1.76
CA TRP A 501 -16.25 15.96 0.74
C TRP A 501 -16.53 17.36 1.31
#